data_AF-A0A2V7FCF8-F1
#
_entry.id   AF-A0A2V7FCF8-F1
#
_cell.length_a   1.000
_cell.length_b   1.000
_cell.length_c   1.000
_cell.angle_alpha   90.00
_cell.angle_beta   90.00
_cell.angle_gamma   90.00
#
_symmetry.space_group_name_H-M   'P 1'
#
loop_
_entity.id
_entity.type
_entity.pdbx_description
1 polymer ?
#
loop_
_entity_poly.entity_id
_entity_poly.type
_entity_poly.pdbx_seq_one_letter_code
_entity_poly.pdbx_strand_id
1 'polypeptide(L)'
;MADLEDIVGERLMFGLPGPTLRDEDVSLFKETRAAGLIVYRRNFDSPAGLLRLLGSLEGALGRRLLVATDHEGGRVVMLGGATTIFPDNLAVGTAGEEAFAHRQGLVEARELRRLGVDLNLAPVLDVLTERYSPNIGIRSYGKDPTVVSRYGAARIRGMKRGGASACAKHFPGKGHAPLDAHLALPTIESTWAEMRETHLPPFLEAIAAGVDCVMTSHPVYPNLDPARVPATFSRPIVEDCLRNQLGFRGVIVTDDLEMGAIVQSCPVGEAAVRAAQAGHDLLLVCHTETAQRAAAAALLDAYRANRLSRRGLEAAVERVRRLREQRGARFEGGPPARELDGPPLAMAIATRAVTPVTAGAPGFRRALNGSVTVVFPRFSELGPRITIEPEVANERAYLEGAFASVGIAPAVLLVGIEPTGDEIRAAAERAAVADATVLFLYDAHC
;
A
#
# COMPACT_ATOMS: atom_id res chain seq x y z
N MET A 1 -7.31 29.79 22.43
CA MET A 1 -7.39 29.28 21.05
C MET A 1 -6.02 28.73 20.71
N ALA A 2 -5.92 27.50 20.20
CA ALA A 2 -4.62 26.99 19.74
C ALA A 2 -4.07 27.91 18.64
N ASP A 3 -2.75 28.03 18.58
CA ASP A 3 -2.07 28.84 17.56
C ASP A 3 -2.40 28.27 16.17
N LEU A 4 -2.52 29.13 15.16
CA LEU A 4 -2.79 28.70 13.78
C LEU A 4 -1.72 27.70 13.31
N GLU A 5 -0.47 27.94 13.71
CA GLU A 5 0.67 27.05 13.43
C GLU A 5 0.44 25.65 14.00
N ASP A 6 -0.02 25.56 15.25
CA ASP A 6 -0.33 24.28 15.91
C ASP A 6 -1.45 23.51 15.20
N ILE A 7 -2.47 24.21 14.71
CA ILE A 7 -3.62 23.58 14.06
C ILE A 7 -3.27 23.15 12.61
N VAL A 8 -2.45 23.91 11.89
CA VAL A 8 -2.05 23.56 10.51
C VAL A 8 -1.20 22.30 10.48
N GLY A 9 -0.24 22.17 11.39
CA GLY A 9 0.62 20.99 11.50
C GLY A 9 -0.14 19.69 11.73
N GLU A 10 -1.31 19.76 12.38
CA GLU A 10 -2.14 18.60 12.65
C GLU A 10 -2.71 17.92 11.38
N ARG A 11 -2.53 18.54 10.22
CA ARG A 11 -2.92 18.00 8.91
C ARG A 11 -1.78 17.31 8.16
N LEU A 12 -0.58 17.25 8.73
CA LEU A 12 0.61 16.75 8.04
C LEU A 12 1.03 15.39 8.59
N MET A 13 1.39 14.49 7.67
CA MET A 13 2.05 13.23 7.96
C MET A 13 3.36 13.13 7.17
N PHE A 14 4.45 12.93 7.90
CA PHE A 14 5.80 12.92 7.35
C PHE A 14 6.44 11.54 7.46
N GLY A 15 7.37 11.21 6.58
CA GLY A 15 8.26 10.07 6.76
C GLY A 15 9.65 10.52 7.23
N LEU A 16 10.45 9.55 7.68
CA LEU A 16 11.83 9.76 8.10
C LEU A 16 12.80 9.14 7.08
N PRO A 17 14.03 9.64 6.95
CA PRO A 17 14.99 9.13 5.96
C PRO A 17 15.60 7.78 6.34
N GLY A 18 15.58 7.39 7.62
CA GLY A 18 16.21 6.15 8.10
C GLY A 18 15.62 5.62 9.42
N PRO A 19 16.23 4.56 9.98
CA PRO A 19 15.75 3.90 11.19
C PRO A 19 16.25 4.57 12.48
N THR A 20 17.26 5.44 12.37
CA THR A 20 17.87 6.14 13.50
C THR A 20 17.31 7.56 13.57
N LEU A 21 16.80 7.95 14.74
CA LEU A 21 16.32 9.30 14.99
C LEU A 21 17.48 10.29 15.01
N ARG A 22 17.32 11.42 14.30
CA ARG A 22 18.27 12.53 14.27
C ARG A 22 17.67 13.78 14.90
N ASP A 23 18.51 14.74 15.29
CA ASP A 23 18.04 16.00 15.87
C ASP A 23 17.25 16.84 14.87
N GLU A 24 17.58 16.76 13.57
CA GLU A 24 16.83 17.40 12.49
C GLU A 24 15.41 16.84 12.38
N ASP A 25 15.24 15.53 12.59
CA ASP A 25 13.92 14.88 12.55
C ASP A 25 13.05 15.40 13.71
N VAL A 26 13.61 15.49 14.91
CA VAL A 26 12.91 16.07 16.08
C VAL A 26 12.55 17.54 15.83
N SER A 27 13.49 18.32 15.29
CA SER A 27 13.30 19.74 15.01
C SER A 27 12.20 19.97 13.98
N LEU A 28 12.19 19.20 12.89
CA LEU A 28 11.14 19.21 11.88
C LEU A 28 9.76 19.02 12.52
N PHE A 29 9.56 17.99 13.35
CA PHE A 29 8.26 17.70 13.97
C PHE A 29 7.85 18.71 15.05
N LYS A 30 8.81 19.38 15.72
CA LYS A 30 8.54 20.47 16.67
C LYS A 30 8.10 21.74 15.97
N GLU A 31 8.80 22.11 14.90
CA GLU A 31 8.57 23.36 14.17
C GLU A 31 7.32 23.29 13.29
N THR A 32 7.09 22.16 12.62
CA THR A 32 5.93 21.98 11.72
C THR A 32 4.69 21.49 12.44
N ARG A 33 4.82 20.99 13.67
CA ARG A 33 3.75 20.37 14.46
C ARG A 33 3.03 19.22 13.75
N ALA A 34 3.70 18.52 12.81
CA ALA A 34 3.14 17.40 12.06
C ALA A 34 2.44 16.37 12.97
N ALA A 35 1.19 16.01 12.67
CA ALA A 35 0.38 15.08 13.46
C ALA A 35 0.82 13.62 13.31
N GLY A 36 1.36 13.26 12.14
CA GLY A 36 1.56 11.87 11.77
C GLY A 36 2.98 11.53 11.32
N LEU A 37 3.34 10.28 11.52
CA LEU A 37 4.55 9.65 10.99
C LEU A 37 4.14 8.47 10.11
N ILE A 38 4.60 8.43 8.86
CA ILE A 38 4.55 7.22 8.04
C ILE A 38 5.89 6.50 8.09
N VAL A 39 5.86 5.19 8.37
CA VAL A 39 7.05 4.34 8.41
C VAL A 39 7.11 3.44 7.18
N TYR A 40 8.29 3.39 6.58
CA TYR A 40 8.62 2.56 5.42
C TYR A 40 9.69 1.53 5.80
N ARG A 41 10.06 0.65 4.85
CA ARG A 41 11.17 -0.31 4.99
C ARG A 41 12.47 0.36 5.45
N ARG A 42 12.76 1.58 4.98
CA ARG A 42 13.95 2.36 5.39
C ARG A 42 13.97 2.73 6.88
N ASN A 43 12.84 2.66 7.58
CA ASN A 43 12.71 2.96 9.01
C ASN A 43 12.70 1.69 9.87
N PHE A 44 12.80 0.51 9.28
CA PHE A 44 12.64 -0.77 9.96
C PHE A 44 13.92 -1.61 9.84
N ASP A 45 14.77 -1.56 10.87
CA ASP A 45 15.91 -2.47 11.02
C ASP A 45 15.52 -3.76 11.76
N SER A 46 14.67 -3.63 12.77
CA SER A 46 14.31 -4.63 13.76
C SER A 46 13.07 -4.13 14.51
N PRO A 47 12.24 -5.04 15.06
CA PRO A 47 11.13 -4.61 15.92
C PRO A 47 11.57 -3.74 17.09
N ALA A 48 12.70 -4.05 17.75
CA ALA A 48 13.21 -3.26 18.87
C ALA A 48 13.68 -1.86 18.44
N GLY A 49 14.28 -1.72 17.25
CA GLY A 49 14.71 -0.43 16.71
C GLY A 49 13.53 0.46 16.37
N LEU A 50 12.48 -0.07 15.75
CA LEU A 50 11.26 0.69 15.49
C LEU A 50 10.59 1.17 16.80
N LEU A 51 10.47 0.30 17.80
CA LEU A 51 9.93 0.68 19.12
C LEU A 51 10.74 1.83 19.76
N ARG A 52 12.07 1.79 19.67
CA ARG A 52 12.95 2.87 20.14
C ARG A 52 12.76 4.15 19.33
N LEU A 53 12.72 4.06 18.00
CA LEU A 53 12.50 5.21 17.12
C LEU A 53 11.22 5.96 17.48
N LEU A 54 10.11 5.23 17.61
CA LEU A 54 8.81 5.80 17.98
C LEU A 54 8.84 6.39 19.39
N GLY A 55 9.36 5.65 20.37
CA GLY A 55 9.42 6.10 21.77
C GLY A 55 10.31 7.34 21.95
N SER A 56 11.47 7.38 21.30
CA SER A 56 12.40 8.51 21.35
C SER A 56 11.82 9.75 20.67
N LEU A 57 11.19 9.60 19.50
CA LEU A 57 10.57 10.73 18.82
C LEU A 57 9.41 11.30 19.64
N GLU A 58 8.45 10.47 20.05
CA GLU A 58 7.30 10.93 20.85
C GLU A 58 7.74 11.49 22.22
N GLY A 59 8.77 10.91 22.85
CA GLY A 59 9.36 11.42 24.08
C GLY A 59 10.00 12.80 23.90
N ALA A 60 10.72 13.03 22.81
CA ALA A 60 11.32 14.33 22.49
C ALA A 60 10.27 15.39 22.11
N LEU A 61 9.14 14.97 21.54
CA LEU A 61 8.01 15.83 21.18
C LEU A 61 7.06 16.10 22.35
N GLY A 62 7.03 15.24 23.37
CA GLY A 62 6.07 15.33 24.48
C GLY A 62 4.62 15.04 24.06
N ARG A 63 4.39 14.43 22.89
CA ARG A 63 3.07 14.12 22.34
C ARG A 63 3.11 12.87 21.47
N ARG A 64 1.95 12.21 21.35
CA ARG A 64 1.79 11.07 20.42
C ARG A 64 1.53 11.53 18.99
N LEU A 65 2.07 10.77 18.04
CA LEU A 65 1.85 10.90 16.61
C LEU A 65 0.82 9.87 16.14
N LEU A 66 0.14 10.13 15.03
CA LEU A 66 -0.56 9.08 14.29
C LEU A 66 0.48 8.32 13.45
N VAL A 67 0.76 7.06 13.77
CA VAL A 67 1.77 6.27 13.04
C VAL A 67 1.09 5.42 11.97
N ALA A 68 1.53 5.55 10.71
CA ALA A 68 0.99 4.81 9.57
C ALA A 68 2.05 3.99 8.84
N THR A 69 1.63 2.99 8.06
CA THR A 69 2.50 2.25 7.14
C THR A 69 1.69 1.65 5.99
N ASP A 70 2.36 1.26 4.91
CA ASP A 70 1.78 0.47 3.84
C ASP A 70 2.02 -1.03 4.09
N HIS A 71 0.98 -1.73 4.53
CA HIS A 71 1.02 -3.17 4.73
C HIS A 71 -0.17 -3.83 4.02
N GLU A 72 -0.05 -3.97 2.70
CA GLU A 72 -1.11 -4.49 1.82
C GLU A 72 -1.06 -6.02 1.70
N GLY A 73 0.06 -6.64 2.05
CA GLY A 73 0.37 -8.03 1.68
C GLY A 73 1.19 -8.07 0.38
N GLY A 74 1.67 -9.27 0.05
CA GLY A 74 2.48 -9.54 -1.13
C GLY A 74 3.70 -8.63 -1.23
N ARG A 75 3.82 -7.92 -2.36
CA ARG A 75 4.97 -7.04 -2.63
C ARG A 75 5.05 -5.78 -1.75
N VAL A 76 3.95 -5.37 -1.11
CA VAL A 76 3.87 -4.13 -0.32
C VAL A 76 3.74 -4.45 1.17
N VAL A 77 4.88 -4.75 1.79
CA VAL A 77 5.03 -5.04 3.23
C VAL A 77 6.23 -4.29 3.79
N MET A 78 6.01 -3.19 4.51
CA MET A 78 7.12 -2.36 5.00
C MET A 78 7.88 -2.95 6.20
N LEU A 79 7.22 -3.75 7.05
CA LEU A 79 7.71 -4.18 8.38
C LEU A 79 7.93 -5.70 8.50
N GLY A 80 8.34 -6.35 7.40
CA GLY A 80 8.27 -7.81 7.20
C GLY A 80 8.92 -8.69 8.28
N GLY A 81 10.08 -8.29 8.82
CA GLY A 81 10.81 -9.11 9.82
C GLY A 81 10.05 -9.36 11.13
N ALA A 82 8.99 -8.60 11.42
CA ALA A 82 8.16 -8.75 12.61
C ALA A 82 6.68 -9.04 12.31
N THR A 83 6.34 -9.19 11.03
CA THR A 83 4.96 -9.38 10.55
C THR A 83 4.86 -10.63 9.68
N THR A 84 3.67 -11.19 9.59
CA THR A 84 3.34 -12.26 8.65
C THR A 84 3.33 -11.67 7.24
N ILE A 85 4.00 -12.34 6.30
CA ILE A 85 3.98 -11.96 4.90
C ILE A 85 2.82 -12.72 4.24
N PHE A 86 1.68 -12.05 4.10
CA PHE A 86 0.54 -12.57 3.35
C PHE A 86 0.80 -12.47 1.83
N PRO A 87 0.15 -13.30 0.99
CA PRO A 87 0.24 -13.12 -0.46
C PRO A 87 -0.50 -11.85 -0.91
N ASP A 88 -0.29 -11.42 -2.16
CA ASP A 88 -0.97 -10.27 -2.74
C ASP A 88 -2.50 -10.42 -2.74
N ASN A 89 -3.22 -9.29 -2.79
CA ASN A 89 -4.68 -9.27 -2.73
C ASN A 89 -5.36 -10.10 -3.83
N LEU A 90 -4.74 -10.22 -5.02
CA LEU A 90 -5.29 -11.06 -6.08
C LEU A 90 -5.33 -12.53 -5.67
N ALA A 91 -4.35 -13.00 -4.91
CA ALA A 91 -4.36 -14.35 -4.36
C ALA A 91 -5.50 -14.52 -3.34
N VAL A 92 -5.72 -13.52 -2.50
CA VAL A 92 -6.86 -13.51 -1.55
C VAL A 92 -8.20 -13.56 -2.28
N GLY A 93 -8.35 -12.75 -3.33
CA GLY A 93 -9.52 -12.75 -4.22
C GLY A 93 -9.74 -14.12 -4.87
N THR A 94 -8.69 -14.67 -5.47
CA THR A 94 -8.70 -15.96 -6.19
C THR A 94 -8.96 -17.15 -5.27
N ALA A 95 -8.47 -17.12 -4.02
CA ALA A 95 -8.73 -18.17 -3.04
C ALA A 95 -10.24 -18.34 -2.73
N GLY A 96 -11.07 -17.34 -3.02
CA GLY A 96 -12.52 -17.50 -3.02
C GLY A 96 -13.17 -17.59 -1.64
N GLU A 97 -12.49 -17.14 -0.58
CA GLU A 97 -13.00 -17.18 0.79
C GLU A 97 -12.94 -15.80 1.48
N GLU A 98 -14.10 -15.14 1.67
CA GLU A 98 -14.19 -13.84 2.36
C GLU A 98 -13.59 -13.87 3.78
N ALA A 99 -13.71 -15.01 4.47
CA ALA A 99 -13.15 -15.21 5.79
C ALA A 99 -11.61 -15.09 5.81
N PHE A 100 -10.93 -15.37 4.69
CA PHE A 100 -9.48 -15.17 4.59
C PHE A 100 -9.14 -13.68 4.66
N ALA A 101 -9.84 -12.83 3.92
CA ALA A 101 -9.64 -11.38 3.96
C ALA A 101 -9.89 -10.80 5.36
N HIS A 102 -10.96 -11.25 6.05
CA HIS A 102 -11.22 -10.83 7.43
C HIS A 102 -10.11 -11.27 8.40
N ARG A 103 -9.69 -12.52 8.35
CA ARG A 103 -8.63 -13.04 9.25
C ARG A 103 -7.28 -12.40 8.96
N GLN A 104 -6.94 -12.16 7.69
CA GLN A 104 -5.75 -11.41 7.30
C GLN A 104 -5.76 -10.03 7.96
N GLY A 105 -6.85 -9.27 7.82
CA GLY A 105 -6.95 -7.95 8.45
C GLY A 105 -6.82 -8.00 9.98
N LEU A 106 -7.35 -9.03 10.63
CA LEU A 106 -7.21 -9.23 12.08
C LEU A 106 -5.76 -9.50 12.50
N VAL A 107 -5.06 -10.39 11.79
CA VAL A 107 -3.66 -10.73 12.06
C VAL A 107 -2.78 -9.50 11.85
N GLU A 108 -2.88 -8.86 10.68
CA GLU A 108 -2.10 -7.68 10.33
C GLU A 108 -2.28 -6.58 11.36
N ALA A 109 -3.52 -6.27 11.76
CA ALA A 109 -3.76 -5.26 12.77
C ALA A 109 -3.06 -5.60 14.09
N ARG A 110 -3.20 -6.81 14.61
CA ARG A 110 -2.56 -7.18 15.89
C ARG A 110 -1.04 -7.07 15.83
N GLU A 111 -0.41 -7.55 14.76
CA GLU A 111 1.03 -7.48 14.59
C GLU A 111 1.51 -6.03 14.44
N LEU A 112 0.81 -5.22 13.64
CA LEU A 112 1.08 -3.79 13.47
C LEU A 112 0.90 -3.00 14.76
N ARG A 113 -0.11 -3.34 15.58
CA ARG A 113 -0.34 -2.72 16.89
C ARG A 113 0.76 -3.01 17.91
N ARG A 114 1.38 -4.19 17.86
CA ARG A 114 2.58 -4.50 18.67
C ARG A 114 3.79 -3.66 18.27
N LEU A 115 3.88 -3.31 16.98
CA LEU A 115 4.91 -2.44 16.42
C LEU A 115 4.62 -0.95 16.59
N GLY A 116 3.44 -0.62 17.12
CA GLY A 116 2.98 0.74 17.36
C GLY A 116 2.54 1.50 16.14
N VAL A 117 2.06 0.81 15.10
CA VAL A 117 1.38 1.42 13.95
C VAL A 117 -0.11 1.56 14.29
N ASP A 118 -0.67 2.76 14.10
CA ASP A 118 -2.07 3.09 14.36
C ASP A 118 -2.97 2.90 13.13
N LEU A 119 -2.42 3.20 11.95
CA LEU A 119 -3.12 3.21 10.67
C LEU A 119 -2.39 2.36 9.63
N ASN A 120 -3.05 1.31 9.13
CA ASN A 120 -2.58 0.63 7.93
C ASN A 120 -3.17 1.32 6.69
N LEU A 121 -2.33 1.72 5.75
CA LEU A 121 -2.73 2.30 4.47
C LEU A 121 -3.19 1.21 3.50
N ALA A 122 -4.17 0.42 3.93
CA ALA A 122 -4.78 -0.72 3.25
C ALA A 122 -6.25 -0.85 3.69
N PRO A 123 -7.12 -1.54 2.93
CA PRO A 123 -6.85 -2.30 1.72
C PRO A 123 -6.90 -1.48 0.41
N VAL A 124 -6.30 -2.04 -0.64
CA VAL A 124 -6.51 -1.61 -2.02
C VAL A 124 -7.88 -2.11 -2.49
N LEU A 125 -8.71 -1.18 -2.94
CA LEU A 125 -10.08 -1.38 -3.44
C LEU A 125 -10.22 -1.05 -4.92
N ASP A 126 -9.10 -0.85 -5.61
CA ASP A 126 -9.09 -0.67 -7.06
C ASP A 126 -9.56 -1.95 -7.76
N VAL A 127 -10.59 -1.84 -8.61
CA VAL A 127 -11.09 -2.96 -9.42
C VAL A 127 -10.34 -3.02 -10.74
N LEU A 128 -9.73 -4.17 -11.04
CA LEU A 128 -9.08 -4.37 -12.33
C LEU A 128 -10.10 -4.40 -13.45
N THR A 129 -9.68 -3.96 -14.64
CA THR A 129 -10.47 -4.13 -15.87
C THR A 129 -9.70 -4.99 -16.86
N GLU A 130 -10.20 -5.11 -18.09
CA GLU A 130 -9.44 -5.72 -19.18
C GLU A 130 -8.20 -4.89 -19.55
N ARG A 131 -8.18 -3.59 -19.24
CA ARG A 131 -7.00 -2.76 -19.43
C ARG A 131 -5.99 -3.06 -18.32
N TYR A 132 -4.79 -3.49 -18.72
CA TYR A 132 -3.70 -3.73 -17.80
C TYR A 132 -3.33 -2.45 -17.03
N SER A 133 -3.23 -2.57 -15.71
CA SER A 133 -2.81 -1.48 -14.82
C SER A 133 -1.54 -1.88 -14.09
N PRO A 134 -0.37 -1.36 -14.49
CA PRO A 134 0.94 -1.80 -13.98
C PRO A 134 1.13 -1.48 -12.49
N ASN A 135 0.52 -0.38 -12.02
CA ASN A 135 0.68 0.10 -10.65
C ASN A 135 -0.29 -0.58 -9.67
N ILE A 136 -1.39 -1.16 -10.15
CA ILE A 136 -2.35 -1.91 -9.33
C ILE A 136 -2.10 -3.41 -9.49
N GLY A 137 -2.32 -3.96 -10.69
CA GLY A 137 -2.11 -5.38 -10.98
C GLY A 137 -2.61 -6.28 -9.84
N ILE A 138 -1.72 -7.16 -9.35
CA ILE A 138 -2.04 -8.13 -8.31
C ILE A 138 -2.35 -7.52 -6.92
N ARG A 139 -2.16 -6.20 -6.73
CA ARG A 139 -2.58 -5.49 -5.50
C ARG A 139 -4.09 -5.34 -5.40
N SER A 140 -4.84 -5.55 -6.48
CA SER A 140 -6.30 -5.66 -6.45
C SER A 140 -6.75 -7.07 -6.09
N TYR A 141 -7.93 -7.21 -5.50
CA TYR A 141 -8.57 -8.54 -5.33
C TYR A 141 -9.05 -9.16 -6.64
N GLY A 142 -9.17 -8.40 -7.74
CA GLY A 142 -9.54 -8.92 -9.04
C GLY A 142 -10.39 -7.97 -9.88
N LYS A 143 -11.08 -8.54 -10.86
CA LYS A 143 -11.90 -7.81 -11.84
C LYS A 143 -13.38 -7.67 -11.46
N ASP A 144 -13.87 -8.47 -10.49
CA ASP A 144 -15.27 -8.41 -10.05
C ASP A 144 -15.44 -7.38 -8.91
N PRO A 145 -16.18 -6.28 -9.13
CA PRO A 145 -16.46 -5.29 -8.10
C PRO A 145 -17.07 -5.90 -6.83
N THR A 146 -17.88 -6.95 -6.96
CA THR A 146 -18.53 -7.62 -5.82
C THR A 146 -17.50 -8.31 -4.93
N VAL A 147 -16.52 -8.99 -5.52
CA VAL A 147 -15.42 -9.63 -4.77
C VAL A 147 -14.56 -8.58 -4.08
N VAL A 148 -14.15 -7.54 -4.82
CA VAL A 148 -13.33 -6.44 -4.27
C VAL A 148 -14.05 -5.75 -3.11
N SER A 149 -15.36 -5.51 -3.25
CA SER A 149 -16.19 -4.88 -2.22
C SER A 149 -16.29 -5.73 -0.96
N ARG A 150 -16.68 -7.00 -1.11
CA ARG A 150 -16.86 -7.92 0.03
C ARG A 150 -15.55 -8.13 0.78
N TYR A 151 -14.45 -8.38 0.06
CA TYR A 151 -13.18 -8.76 0.68
C TYR A 151 -12.48 -7.54 1.27
N GLY A 152 -12.54 -6.40 0.58
CA GLY A 152 -12.11 -5.11 1.11
C GLY A 152 -12.81 -4.78 2.43
N ALA A 153 -14.14 -4.83 2.46
CA ALA A 153 -14.94 -4.59 3.65
C ALA A 153 -14.64 -5.60 4.78
N ALA A 154 -14.46 -6.88 4.43
CA ALA A 154 -14.09 -7.93 5.39
C ALA A 154 -12.73 -7.65 6.05
N ARG A 155 -11.72 -7.27 5.26
CA ARG A 155 -10.38 -6.92 5.78
C ARG A 155 -10.41 -5.65 6.63
N ILE A 156 -11.21 -4.65 6.26
CA ILE A 156 -11.45 -3.43 7.09
C ILE A 156 -12.03 -3.82 8.45
N ARG A 157 -13.07 -4.66 8.49
CA ARG A 157 -13.66 -5.16 9.74
C ARG A 157 -12.64 -5.93 10.58
N GLY A 158 -11.83 -6.76 9.93
CA GLY A 158 -10.74 -7.50 10.55
C GLY A 158 -9.73 -6.57 11.23
N MET A 159 -9.23 -5.56 10.50
CA MET A 159 -8.26 -4.60 11.04
C MET A 159 -8.82 -3.82 12.22
N LYS A 160 -10.05 -3.32 12.09
CA LYS A 160 -10.75 -2.60 13.17
C LYS A 160 -10.90 -3.47 14.41
N ARG A 161 -11.24 -4.76 14.25
CA ARG A 161 -11.32 -5.72 15.35
C ARG A 161 -9.96 -6.03 15.97
N GLY A 162 -8.89 -6.00 15.19
CA GLY A 162 -7.51 -6.15 15.66
C GLY A 162 -6.90 -4.89 16.27
N GLY A 163 -7.64 -3.78 16.27
CA GLY A 163 -7.24 -2.53 16.91
C GLY A 163 -6.49 -1.55 16.01
N ALA A 164 -6.34 -1.80 14.71
CA ALA A 164 -5.74 -0.86 13.77
C ALA A 164 -6.80 -0.15 12.91
N SER A 165 -6.54 1.11 12.57
CA SER A 165 -7.34 1.83 11.58
C SER A 165 -6.98 1.39 10.17
N ALA A 166 -7.96 1.42 9.28
CA ALA A 166 -7.81 1.04 7.87
C ALA A 166 -7.96 2.26 6.95
N CYS A 167 -7.34 2.21 5.77
CA CYS A 167 -7.44 3.20 4.72
C CYS A 167 -7.79 2.56 3.37
N ALA A 168 -9.03 2.76 2.90
CA ALA A 168 -9.44 2.30 1.58
C ALA A 168 -8.77 3.15 0.49
N LYS A 169 -8.13 2.51 -0.50
CA LYS A 169 -7.39 3.22 -1.56
C LYS A 169 -7.48 2.54 -2.94
N HIS A 170 -7.35 3.23 -4.07
CA HIS A 170 -7.09 4.67 -4.21
C HIS A 170 -8.30 5.34 -4.88
N PHE A 171 -9.05 6.13 -4.11
CA PHE A 171 -10.30 6.75 -4.56
C PHE A 171 -10.07 7.71 -5.76
N PRO A 172 -10.95 7.74 -6.78
CA PRO A 172 -12.21 7.01 -6.90
C PRO A 172 -12.10 5.60 -7.52
N GLY A 173 -10.87 5.09 -7.71
CA GLY A 173 -10.57 3.79 -8.31
C GLY A 173 -9.69 3.95 -9.55
N LYS A 174 -8.44 3.48 -9.45
CA LYS A 174 -7.42 3.56 -10.53
C LYS A 174 -7.03 2.20 -11.13
N GLY A 175 -7.84 1.16 -10.94
CA GLY A 175 -7.53 -0.22 -11.38
C GLY A 175 -7.46 -0.43 -12.90
N HIS A 176 -7.78 0.59 -13.69
CA HIS A 176 -7.59 0.64 -15.14
C HIS A 176 -6.71 1.80 -15.60
N ALA A 177 -5.96 2.40 -14.68
CA ALA A 177 -4.96 3.42 -15.01
C ALA A 177 -3.90 2.80 -15.93
N PRO A 178 -3.64 3.38 -17.11
CA PRO A 178 -2.63 2.88 -18.01
C PRO A 178 -1.22 3.06 -17.46
N LEU A 179 -0.28 2.28 -18.00
CA LEU A 179 1.10 2.74 -18.08
C LEU A 179 1.17 3.82 -19.15
N ASP A 180 1.48 5.05 -18.78
CA ASP A 180 1.91 6.03 -19.76
C ASP A 180 3.39 6.34 -19.54
N ALA A 181 4.23 5.85 -20.44
CA ALA A 181 5.67 6.11 -20.43
C ALA A 181 6.01 7.50 -21.01
N HIS A 182 5.06 8.18 -21.66
CA HIS A 182 5.26 9.46 -22.35
C HIS A 182 4.52 10.63 -21.69
N LEU A 183 3.43 10.38 -20.94
CA LEU A 183 2.62 11.41 -20.28
C LEU A 183 2.89 11.51 -18.78
N ALA A 184 2.98 12.76 -18.32
CA ALA A 184 2.62 13.16 -16.96
C ALA A 184 1.29 12.51 -16.55
N LEU A 185 1.09 12.24 -15.24
CA LEU A 185 -0.15 11.80 -14.57
C LEU A 185 -1.12 10.93 -15.42
N PRO A 186 -1.29 9.62 -15.13
CA PRO A 186 -2.19 8.75 -15.88
C PRO A 186 -3.59 9.38 -16.07
N THR A 187 -4.11 9.35 -17.28
CA THR A 187 -5.47 9.85 -17.57
C THR A 187 -6.45 8.68 -17.62
N ILE A 188 -7.57 8.83 -16.92
CA ILE A 188 -8.70 7.91 -16.88
C ILE A 188 -9.92 8.62 -17.45
N GLU A 189 -10.51 8.05 -18.50
CA GLU A 189 -11.67 8.63 -19.18
C GLU A 189 -13.01 8.06 -18.70
N SER A 190 -13.02 7.32 -17.58
CA SER A 190 -14.27 6.79 -17.01
C SER A 190 -15.27 7.91 -16.71
N THR A 191 -16.51 7.70 -17.12
CA THR A 191 -17.68 8.52 -16.82
C THR A 191 -18.23 8.21 -15.43
N TRP A 192 -19.05 9.11 -14.87
CA TRP A 192 -19.73 8.85 -13.60
C TRP A 192 -20.60 7.58 -13.61
N ALA A 193 -21.12 7.16 -14.76
CA ALA A 193 -21.88 5.92 -14.89
C ALA A 193 -20.97 4.70 -14.68
N GLU A 194 -19.86 4.63 -15.42
CA GLU A 194 -18.87 3.54 -15.29
C GLU A 194 -18.25 3.51 -13.90
N MET A 195 -17.98 4.68 -13.30
CA MET A 195 -17.49 4.77 -11.93
C MET A 195 -18.48 4.16 -10.93
N ARG A 196 -19.79 4.44 -11.06
CA ARG A 196 -20.83 3.89 -10.18
C ARG A 196 -21.03 2.38 -10.37
N GLU A 197 -20.90 1.90 -11.59
CA GLU A 197 -21.06 0.48 -11.92
C GLU A 197 -19.89 -0.36 -11.43
N THR A 198 -18.65 0.12 -11.63
CA THR A 198 -17.44 -0.71 -11.45
C THR A 198 -16.58 -0.27 -10.28
N HIS A 199 -16.28 1.02 -10.13
CA HIS A 199 -15.16 1.48 -9.30
C HIS A 199 -15.54 2.00 -7.91
N LEU A 200 -16.72 2.59 -7.77
CA LEU A 200 -17.23 3.13 -6.51
C LEU A 200 -17.87 2.08 -5.57
N PRO A 201 -18.46 0.95 -6.03
CA PRO A 201 -19.08 -0.01 -5.11
C PRO A 201 -18.15 -0.48 -3.97
N PRO A 202 -16.85 -0.78 -4.20
CA PRO A 202 -15.96 -1.14 -3.11
C PRO A 202 -15.78 -0.04 -2.04
N PHE A 203 -15.76 1.23 -2.45
CA PHE A 203 -15.64 2.35 -1.50
C PHE A 203 -16.95 2.56 -0.71
N LEU A 204 -18.12 2.35 -1.33
CA LEU A 204 -19.40 2.37 -0.62
C LEU A 204 -19.44 1.29 0.47
N GLU A 205 -19.04 0.06 0.15
CA GLU A 205 -18.97 -1.03 1.12
C GLU A 205 -17.92 -0.79 2.21
N ALA A 206 -16.78 -0.16 1.88
CA ALA A 206 -15.79 0.26 2.86
C ALA A 206 -16.34 1.32 3.84
N ILE A 207 -17.09 2.31 3.34
CA ILE A 207 -17.76 3.32 4.16
C ILE A 207 -18.81 2.65 5.06
N ALA A 208 -19.62 1.74 4.52
CA ALA A 208 -20.61 0.98 5.28
C ALA A 208 -19.98 0.08 6.35
N ALA A 209 -18.81 -0.50 6.08
CA ALA A 209 -18.01 -1.26 7.05
C ALA A 209 -17.34 -0.37 8.12
N GLY A 210 -17.44 0.96 7.99
CA GLY A 210 -16.92 1.93 8.93
C GLY A 210 -15.40 2.07 8.85
N VAL A 211 -14.86 2.13 7.62
CA VAL A 211 -13.46 2.50 7.35
C VAL A 211 -13.13 3.87 7.93
N ASP A 212 -11.96 4.00 8.53
CA ASP A 212 -11.57 5.24 9.22
C ASP A 212 -10.98 6.28 8.24
N CYS A 213 -10.28 5.81 7.20
CA CYS A 213 -9.63 6.64 6.20
C CYS A 213 -9.98 6.23 4.75
N VAL A 214 -9.97 7.19 3.85
CA VAL A 214 -9.99 6.95 2.39
C VAL A 214 -8.87 7.76 1.76
N MET A 215 -8.01 7.10 0.99
CA MET A 215 -6.90 7.74 0.28
C MET A 215 -7.29 8.02 -1.17
N THR A 216 -7.02 9.23 -1.67
CA THR A 216 -7.28 9.61 -3.06
C THR A 216 -6.14 9.23 -4.00
N SER A 217 -6.41 9.18 -5.29
CA SER A 217 -5.44 8.86 -6.34
C SER A 217 -4.99 10.11 -7.11
N HIS A 218 -3.82 10.03 -7.75
CA HIS A 218 -3.29 11.11 -8.60
C HIS A 218 -3.69 11.12 -10.09
N PRO A 219 -4.28 10.07 -10.71
CA PRO A 219 -4.74 10.16 -12.10
C PRO A 219 -5.67 11.35 -12.36
N VAL A 220 -5.70 11.81 -13.60
CA VAL A 220 -6.62 12.84 -14.10
C VAL A 220 -7.88 12.17 -14.65
N TYR A 221 -9.06 12.74 -14.36
CA TYR A 221 -10.35 12.19 -14.77
C TYR A 221 -11.19 13.22 -15.55
N PRO A 222 -10.93 13.44 -16.86
CA PRO A 222 -11.56 14.53 -17.62
C PRO A 222 -13.09 14.45 -17.68
N ASN A 223 -13.65 13.23 -17.66
CA ASN A 223 -15.08 12.99 -17.69
C ASN A 223 -15.76 13.09 -16.31
N LEU A 224 -14.97 13.22 -15.23
CA LEU A 224 -15.47 13.48 -13.88
C LEU A 224 -15.25 14.94 -13.47
N ASP A 225 -14.12 15.53 -13.88
CA ASP A 225 -13.74 16.91 -13.63
C ASP A 225 -13.17 17.58 -14.91
N PRO A 226 -13.94 18.46 -15.56
CA PRO A 226 -13.51 19.19 -16.76
C PRO A 226 -12.28 20.08 -16.55
N ALA A 227 -11.89 20.39 -15.31
CA ALA A 227 -10.68 21.15 -15.01
C ALA A 227 -9.38 20.36 -15.31
N ARG A 228 -9.49 19.05 -15.57
CA ARG A 228 -8.37 18.15 -15.92
C ARG A 228 -7.22 18.20 -14.90
N VAL A 229 -7.56 18.33 -13.63
CA VAL A 229 -6.62 18.23 -12.51
C VAL A 229 -6.56 16.78 -12.00
N PRO A 230 -5.46 16.36 -11.35
CA PRO A 230 -5.40 15.14 -10.56
C PRO A 230 -6.62 14.98 -9.64
N ALA A 231 -7.12 13.75 -9.45
CA ALA A 231 -8.22 13.49 -8.52
C ALA A 231 -7.94 14.01 -7.10
N THR A 232 -6.69 13.94 -6.62
CA THR A 232 -6.26 14.56 -5.35
C THR A 232 -6.48 16.08 -5.27
N PHE A 233 -6.57 16.80 -6.40
CA PHE A 233 -6.85 18.23 -6.44
C PHE A 233 -8.30 18.56 -6.86
N SER A 234 -9.10 17.54 -7.17
CA SER A 234 -10.45 17.71 -7.71
C SER A 234 -11.48 17.83 -6.58
N ARG A 235 -12.02 19.04 -6.39
CA ARG A 235 -13.16 19.24 -5.47
C ARG A 235 -14.40 18.41 -5.88
N PRO A 236 -14.78 18.29 -7.16
CA PRO A 236 -15.88 17.41 -7.58
C PRO A 236 -15.72 15.94 -7.13
N ILE A 237 -14.50 15.41 -7.17
CA ILE A 237 -14.22 14.03 -6.77
C ILE A 237 -14.13 13.91 -5.24
N VAL A 238 -13.38 14.81 -4.60
CA VAL A 238 -13.04 14.67 -3.17
C VAL A 238 -14.14 15.19 -2.25
N GLU A 239 -14.56 16.43 -2.43
CA GLU A 239 -15.58 17.02 -1.56
C GLU A 239 -16.99 16.65 -2.06
N ASP A 240 -17.29 16.85 -3.34
CA ASP A 240 -18.68 16.70 -3.80
C ASP A 240 -19.10 15.23 -3.92
N CYS A 241 -18.22 14.35 -4.40
CA CYS A 241 -18.50 12.92 -4.44
C CYS A 241 -18.22 12.22 -3.11
N LEU A 242 -16.96 12.10 -2.68
CA LEU A 242 -16.60 11.29 -1.50
C LEU A 242 -17.21 11.83 -0.20
N ARG A 243 -17.03 13.13 0.10
CA ARG A 243 -17.54 13.73 1.34
C ARG A 243 -19.06 13.88 1.30
N ASN A 244 -19.62 14.42 0.23
CA ASN A 244 -21.03 14.82 0.19
C ASN A 244 -21.96 13.71 -0.32
N GLN A 245 -21.76 13.20 -1.54
CA GLN A 245 -22.64 12.19 -2.13
C GLN A 245 -22.51 10.80 -1.46
N LEU A 246 -21.29 10.31 -1.25
CA LEU A 246 -21.06 9.01 -0.60
C LEU A 246 -21.13 9.10 0.93
N GLY A 247 -21.21 10.30 1.48
CA GLY A 247 -21.42 10.54 2.90
C GLY A 247 -20.24 10.17 3.81
N PHE A 248 -19.02 10.06 3.29
CA PHE A 248 -17.86 9.67 4.10
C PHE A 248 -17.56 10.71 5.19
N ARG A 249 -17.43 10.28 6.46
CA ARG A 249 -17.20 11.16 7.63
C ARG A 249 -15.85 10.97 8.32
N GLY A 250 -15.05 10.01 7.84
CA GLY A 250 -13.69 9.78 8.30
C GLY A 250 -12.67 10.75 7.69
N VAL A 251 -11.39 10.40 7.82
CA VAL A 251 -10.25 11.20 7.34
C VAL A 251 -10.03 10.93 5.85
N ILE A 252 -10.07 11.98 5.03
CA ILE A 252 -9.64 11.91 3.63
C ILE A 252 -8.14 12.19 3.59
N VAL A 253 -7.39 11.24 3.06
CA VAL A 253 -5.92 11.23 3.05
C VAL A 253 -5.43 11.37 1.61
N THR A 254 -4.36 12.12 1.37
CA THR A 254 -3.72 12.12 0.04
C THR A 254 -2.90 10.85 -0.15
N ASP A 255 -2.75 10.36 -1.38
CA ASP A 255 -1.53 9.60 -1.73
C ASP A 255 -0.30 10.55 -1.61
N ASP A 256 0.91 10.02 -1.63
CA ASP A 256 2.10 10.82 -1.31
C ASP A 256 2.31 11.98 -2.30
N LEU A 257 2.35 13.21 -1.77
CA LEU A 257 2.49 14.43 -2.58
C LEU A 257 3.88 14.58 -3.21
N GLU A 258 4.86 13.77 -2.78
CA GLU A 258 6.18 13.69 -3.41
C GLU A 258 6.24 12.68 -4.59
N MET A 259 5.14 11.97 -4.89
CA MET A 259 5.10 11.06 -6.02
C MET A 259 5.31 11.78 -7.35
N GLY A 260 6.12 11.16 -8.23
CA GLY A 260 6.64 11.72 -9.48
C GLY A 260 5.63 12.46 -10.34
N ALA A 261 4.39 11.98 -10.41
CA ALA A 261 3.37 12.58 -11.25
C ALA A 261 2.85 13.92 -10.68
N ILE A 262 2.80 14.10 -9.36
CA ILE A 262 2.40 15.36 -8.73
C ILE A 262 3.52 16.38 -8.77
N VAL A 263 4.76 15.98 -8.45
CA VAL A 263 5.92 16.90 -8.45
C VAL A 263 6.28 17.42 -9.84
N GLN A 264 5.91 16.68 -10.89
CA GLN A 264 6.00 17.17 -12.29
C GLN A 264 4.95 18.25 -12.60
N SER A 265 3.82 18.27 -11.88
CA SER A 265 2.71 19.20 -12.14
C SER A 265 2.81 20.50 -11.34
N CYS A 266 3.33 20.46 -10.11
CA CYS A 266 3.53 21.64 -9.26
C CYS A 266 4.48 21.36 -8.09
N PRO A 267 5.05 22.40 -7.44
CA PRO A 267 5.83 22.24 -6.21
C PRO A 267 4.99 21.67 -5.07
N VAL A 268 5.61 20.88 -4.17
CA VAL A 268 4.91 20.19 -3.07
C VAL A 268 4.12 21.15 -2.15
N GLY A 269 4.63 22.36 -1.91
CA GLY A 269 3.91 23.38 -1.15
C GLY A 269 2.58 23.78 -1.80
N GLU A 270 2.56 23.95 -3.13
CA GLU A 270 1.33 24.20 -3.89
C GLU A 270 0.41 22.97 -3.88
N ALA A 271 0.97 21.78 -4.06
CA ALA A 271 0.23 20.52 -4.01
C ALA A 271 -0.52 20.36 -2.68
N ALA A 272 0.14 20.64 -1.56
CA ALA A 272 -0.45 20.57 -0.23
C ALA A 272 -1.64 21.54 -0.08
N VAL A 273 -1.51 22.78 -0.56
CA VAL A 273 -2.59 23.78 -0.53
C VAL A 273 -3.76 23.34 -1.42
N ARG A 274 -3.49 22.85 -2.63
CA ARG A 274 -4.54 22.40 -3.57
C ARG A 274 -5.28 21.17 -3.04
N ALA A 275 -4.57 20.21 -2.47
CA ALA A 275 -5.18 19.04 -1.83
C ALA A 275 -6.05 19.46 -0.62
N ALA A 276 -5.58 20.41 0.19
CA ALA A 276 -6.37 20.97 1.29
C ALA A 276 -7.64 21.68 0.80
N GLN A 277 -7.54 22.44 -0.31
CA GLN A 277 -8.66 23.12 -0.94
C GLN A 277 -9.70 22.14 -1.53
N ALA A 278 -9.24 20.98 -2.02
CA ALA A 278 -10.10 19.92 -2.55
C ALA A 278 -10.91 19.19 -1.47
N GLY A 279 -10.52 19.25 -0.20
CA GLY A 279 -11.27 18.66 0.92
C GLY A 279 -10.53 17.57 1.70
N HIS A 280 -9.23 17.38 1.46
CA HIS A 280 -8.41 16.46 2.25
C HIS A 280 -8.33 16.90 3.70
N ASP A 281 -8.16 15.96 4.63
CA ASP A 281 -7.93 16.23 6.04
C ASP A 281 -6.45 16.04 6.42
N LEU A 282 -5.84 14.95 5.93
CA LEU A 282 -4.45 14.57 6.20
C LEU A 282 -3.64 14.51 4.89
N LEU A 283 -2.47 15.14 4.88
CA LEU A 283 -1.61 15.32 3.71
C LEU A 283 -0.28 14.60 3.93
N LEU A 284 0.05 13.68 3.02
CA LEU A 284 1.26 12.88 3.08
C LEU A 284 2.40 13.56 2.32
N VAL A 285 3.54 13.74 2.99
CA VAL A 285 4.79 14.24 2.41
C VAL A 285 5.92 13.36 2.94
N CYS A 286 6.20 12.27 2.22
CA CYS A 286 6.79 11.09 2.81
C CYS A 286 8.33 11.02 2.82
N HIS A 287 9.02 11.75 1.97
CA HIS A 287 10.41 11.46 1.59
C HIS A 287 11.42 12.52 2.03
N THR A 288 11.21 13.80 1.72
CA THR A 288 12.26 14.82 1.90
C THR A 288 11.89 15.93 2.87
N GLU A 289 12.82 16.27 3.77
CA GLU A 289 12.65 17.35 4.74
C GLU A 289 12.31 18.69 4.07
N THR A 290 12.95 18.99 2.94
CA THR A 290 12.69 20.19 2.15
C THR A 290 11.23 20.27 1.70
N ALA A 291 10.67 19.17 1.17
CA ALA A 291 9.27 19.13 0.75
C ALA A 291 8.32 19.24 1.95
N GLN A 292 8.64 18.57 3.05
CA GLN A 292 7.87 18.58 4.31
C GLN A 292 7.75 20.00 4.87
N ARG A 293 8.87 20.73 4.95
CA ARG A 293 8.89 22.13 5.38
C ARG A 293 8.16 23.04 4.40
N ALA A 294 8.33 22.83 3.09
CA ALA A 294 7.63 23.62 2.08
C ALA A 294 6.10 23.44 2.15
N ALA A 295 5.62 22.22 2.40
CA ALA A 295 4.20 21.95 2.61
C ALA A 295 3.65 22.67 3.85
N ALA A 296 4.35 22.59 4.98
CA ALA A 296 3.96 23.26 6.21
C ALA A 296 3.88 24.77 6.05
N ALA A 297 4.92 25.39 5.49
CA ALA A 297 4.98 26.83 5.25
C ALA A 297 3.87 27.30 4.29
N ALA A 298 3.69 26.63 3.15
CA ALA A 298 2.70 27.02 2.16
C ALA A 298 1.25 26.91 2.67
N LEU A 299 0.94 25.90 3.48
CA LEU A 299 -0.36 25.78 4.14
C LEU A 299 -0.59 26.91 5.14
N LEU A 300 0.39 27.19 6.01
CA LEU A 300 0.29 28.26 6.99
C LEU A 300 0.04 29.61 6.30
N ASP A 301 0.79 29.90 5.24
CA ASP A 301 0.61 31.12 4.45
C ASP A 301 -0.76 31.16 3.76
N ALA A 302 -1.27 30.02 3.27
CA ALA A 302 -2.59 29.95 2.67
C ALA A 302 -3.71 30.24 3.67
N TYR A 303 -3.60 29.79 4.92
CA TYR A 303 -4.56 30.13 5.97
C TYR A 303 -4.44 31.58 6.44
N ARG A 304 -3.21 32.09 6.61
CA ARG A 304 -2.96 33.51 6.95
C ARG A 304 -3.54 34.45 5.89
N ALA A 305 -3.40 34.08 4.61
CA ALA A 305 -3.95 34.82 3.48
C ALA A 305 -5.45 34.57 3.23
N ASN A 306 -6.15 33.80 4.08
CA ASN A 306 -7.55 33.42 3.90
C ASN A 306 -7.88 32.72 2.55
N ARG A 307 -6.88 32.09 1.92
CA ARG A 307 -7.10 31.25 0.71
C ARG A 307 -7.73 29.91 1.05
N LEU A 308 -7.55 29.45 2.29
CA LEU A 308 -8.17 28.25 2.84
C LEU A 308 -9.07 28.61 4.02
N SER A 309 -10.19 27.90 4.16
CA SER A 309 -11.18 28.17 5.22
C SER A 309 -10.67 27.68 6.58
N ARG A 310 -10.64 28.58 7.58
CA ARG A 310 -10.35 28.23 8.98
C ARG A 310 -11.34 27.21 9.55
N ARG A 311 -12.64 27.34 9.24
CA ARG A 311 -13.65 26.36 9.64
C ARG A 311 -13.37 24.99 9.02
N GLY A 312 -12.91 24.97 7.77
CA GLY A 312 -12.49 23.74 7.09
C GLY A 312 -11.28 23.09 7.77
N LEU A 313 -10.29 23.90 8.18
CA LEU A 313 -9.14 23.46 8.96
C LEU A 313 -9.55 22.83 10.29
N GLU A 314 -10.38 23.50 11.07
CA GLU A 314 -10.84 23.01 12.37
C GLU A 314 -11.61 21.68 12.23
N ALA A 315 -12.47 21.55 11.22
CA ALA A 315 -13.17 20.30 10.93
C ALA A 315 -12.22 19.16 10.50
N ALA A 316 -11.20 19.46 9.70
CA ALA A 316 -10.19 18.48 9.28
C ALA A 316 -9.37 17.98 10.48
N VAL A 317 -8.89 18.90 11.31
CA VAL A 317 -8.10 18.58 12.51
C VAL A 317 -8.90 17.79 13.51
N GLU A 318 -10.19 18.10 13.71
CA GLU A 318 -11.05 17.31 14.57
C GLU A 318 -11.14 15.84 14.11
N ARG A 319 -11.26 15.60 12.80
CA ARG A 319 -11.28 14.22 12.26
C ARG A 319 -9.94 13.51 12.50
N VAL A 320 -8.82 14.19 12.29
CA VAL A 320 -7.48 13.62 12.50
C VAL A 320 -7.21 13.34 13.98
N ARG A 321 -7.62 14.24 14.88
CA ARG A 321 -7.52 14.04 16.33
C ARG A 321 -8.35 12.86 16.79
N ARG A 322 -9.61 12.78 16.37
CA ARG A 322 -10.48 11.64 16.66
C ARG A 322 -9.87 10.33 16.16
N LEU A 323 -9.28 10.31 14.97
CA LEU A 323 -8.59 9.13 14.45
C LEU A 323 -7.40 8.71 15.34
N ARG A 324 -6.59 9.67 15.80
CA ARG A 324 -5.45 9.42 16.68
C ARG A 324 -5.91 8.95 18.07
N GLU A 325 -6.96 9.55 18.63
CA GLU A 325 -7.50 9.24 19.95
C GLU A 325 -8.18 7.87 20.02
N GLN A 326 -8.75 7.39 18.91
CA GLN A 326 -9.26 6.02 18.78
C GLN A 326 -8.19 4.94 19.02
N ARG A 327 -6.90 5.30 19.00
CA ARG A 327 -5.75 4.41 19.19
C ARG A 327 -4.89 4.88 20.36
N GLY A 328 -5.48 5.00 21.54
CA GLY A 328 -4.88 5.65 22.72
C GLY A 328 -3.61 5.01 23.29
N ALA A 329 -3.37 3.72 23.08
CA ALA A 329 -2.09 3.06 23.42
C ALA A 329 -1.09 3.16 22.26
N ARG A 330 0.21 3.37 22.54
CA ARG A 330 1.27 3.30 21.50
C ARG A 330 1.54 1.86 21.08
N PHE A 331 1.70 0.95 22.04
CA PHE A 331 1.93 -0.47 21.79
C PHE A 331 0.80 -1.28 22.43
N GLU A 332 0.26 -2.25 21.71
CA GLU A 332 -0.86 -3.07 22.17
C GLU A 332 -0.68 -4.52 21.71
N GLY A 333 -1.14 -5.49 22.52
CA GLY A 333 -1.07 -6.91 22.17
C GLY A 333 0.24 -7.62 22.53
N GLY A 334 1.11 -7.00 23.34
CA GLY A 334 2.35 -7.60 23.85
C GLY A 334 3.62 -7.22 23.07
N PRO A 335 4.75 -7.92 23.29
CA PRO A 335 5.98 -7.67 22.54
C PRO A 335 5.79 -7.97 21.04
N PRO A 336 6.56 -7.31 20.14
CA PRO A 336 6.51 -7.58 18.72
C PRO A 336 6.73 -9.06 18.39
N ALA A 337 5.71 -9.67 17.78
CA ALA A 337 5.72 -11.06 17.34
C ALA A 337 4.63 -11.27 16.29
N ARG A 338 4.86 -12.22 15.38
CA ARG A 338 3.86 -12.71 14.44
C ARG A 338 2.73 -13.43 15.20
N GLU A 339 1.50 -13.32 14.73
CA GLU A 339 0.42 -14.17 15.22
C GLU A 339 0.69 -15.64 14.83
N LEU A 340 0.36 -16.57 15.72
CA LEU A 340 0.61 -18.01 15.48
C LEU A 340 -0.19 -18.55 14.29
N ASP A 341 -1.39 -18.01 14.05
CA ASP A 341 -2.26 -18.38 12.93
C ASP A 341 -1.93 -17.62 11.63
N GLY A 342 -1.03 -16.64 11.66
CA GLY A 342 -0.62 -15.85 10.50
C GLY A 342 0.00 -16.68 9.39
N PRO A 343 1.18 -17.31 9.58
CA PRO A 343 1.83 -18.10 8.53
C PRO A 343 0.98 -19.26 7.99
N PRO A 344 0.25 -20.05 8.81
CA PRO A 344 -0.67 -21.06 8.30
C PRO A 344 -1.79 -20.47 7.43
N LEU A 345 -2.33 -19.30 7.79
CA LEU A 345 -3.34 -18.62 6.99
C LEU A 345 -2.77 -18.12 5.66
N ALA A 346 -1.58 -17.50 5.66
CA ALA A 346 -0.90 -17.04 4.45
C ALA A 346 -0.67 -18.21 3.48
N MET A 347 -0.20 -19.35 3.97
CA MET A 347 -0.01 -20.57 3.18
C MET A 347 -1.32 -21.13 2.63
N ALA A 348 -2.40 -21.12 3.43
CA ALA A 348 -3.72 -21.58 2.99
C ALA A 348 -4.27 -20.70 1.84
N ILE A 349 -4.12 -19.38 1.95
CA ILE A 349 -4.49 -18.45 0.89
C ILE A 349 -3.67 -18.73 -0.37
N ALA A 350 -2.34 -18.78 -0.26
CA ALA A 350 -1.44 -18.99 -1.39
C ALA A 350 -1.74 -20.31 -2.12
N THR A 351 -1.93 -21.40 -1.36
CA THR A 351 -2.25 -22.73 -1.91
C THR A 351 -3.58 -22.71 -2.67
N ARG A 352 -4.60 -22.07 -2.11
CA ARG A 352 -5.94 -22.04 -2.71
C ARG A 352 -6.05 -21.09 -3.90
N ALA A 353 -5.15 -20.10 -3.99
CA ALA A 353 -5.09 -19.16 -5.10
C ALA A 353 -4.48 -19.75 -6.38
N VAL A 354 -3.78 -20.89 -6.30
CA VAL A 354 -3.16 -21.52 -7.47
C VAL A 354 -4.24 -21.87 -8.50
N THR A 355 -4.18 -21.23 -9.67
CA THR A 355 -5.17 -21.40 -10.73
C THR A 355 -4.51 -22.03 -11.97
N PRO A 356 -4.86 -23.27 -12.33
CA PRO A 356 -4.47 -23.86 -13.61
C PRO A 356 -5.15 -23.11 -14.76
N VAL A 357 -4.37 -22.43 -15.60
CA VAL A 357 -4.90 -21.68 -16.76
C VAL A 357 -5.10 -22.60 -17.98
N THR A 358 -4.28 -23.65 -18.11
CA THR A 358 -4.37 -24.64 -19.17
C THR A 358 -4.31 -26.05 -18.59
N ALA A 359 -4.80 -27.03 -19.34
CA ALA A 359 -4.61 -28.43 -18.97
C ALA A 359 -3.11 -28.75 -18.97
N GLY A 360 -2.63 -29.39 -17.90
CA GLY A 360 -1.23 -29.78 -17.80
C GLY A 360 -0.83 -30.73 -18.94
N ALA A 361 0.40 -30.60 -19.43
CA ALA A 361 0.92 -31.46 -20.49
C ALA A 361 0.83 -32.95 -20.09
N PRO A 362 0.32 -33.84 -20.97
CA PRO A 362 0.29 -35.26 -20.69
C PRO A 362 1.68 -35.78 -20.33
N GLY A 363 1.78 -36.53 -19.24
CA GLY A 363 3.05 -37.11 -18.79
C GLY A 363 3.95 -36.16 -17.98
N PHE A 364 3.61 -34.88 -17.78
CA PHE A 364 4.42 -33.96 -16.97
C PHE A 364 4.73 -34.51 -15.57
N ARG A 365 3.73 -35.07 -14.88
CA ARG A 365 3.94 -35.71 -13.56
C ARG A 365 4.93 -36.86 -13.60
N ARG A 366 4.96 -37.64 -14.69
CA ARG A 366 5.92 -38.74 -14.86
C ARG A 366 7.32 -38.21 -15.16
N ALA A 367 7.41 -37.15 -15.96
CA ALA A 367 8.65 -36.49 -16.29
C ALA A 367 9.36 -35.89 -15.06
N LEU A 368 8.61 -35.47 -14.04
CA LEU A 368 9.17 -35.01 -12.75
C LEU A 368 9.96 -36.09 -11.98
N ASN A 369 9.82 -37.37 -12.32
CA ASN A 369 10.64 -38.45 -11.75
C ASN A 369 12.04 -38.56 -12.39
N GLY A 370 12.27 -37.82 -13.48
CA GLY A 370 13.55 -37.76 -14.18
C GLY A 370 14.38 -36.54 -13.77
N SER A 371 15.19 -36.07 -14.71
CA SER A 371 15.94 -34.82 -14.58
C SER A 371 15.00 -33.61 -14.69
N VAL A 372 15.01 -32.77 -13.66
CA VAL A 372 14.19 -31.55 -13.60
C VAL A 372 15.07 -30.32 -13.67
N THR A 373 14.76 -29.40 -14.57
CA THR A 373 15.36 -28.05 -14.60
C THR A 373 14.35 -27.04 -14.10
N VAL A 374 14.81 -26.12 -13.25
CA VAL A 374 14.00 -24.99 -12.78
C VAL A 374 14.67 -23.71 -13.24
N VAL A 375 13.98 -22.94 -14.07
CA VAL A 375 14.42 -21.62 -14.52
C VAL A 375 13.66 -20.58 -13.69
N PHE A 376 14.39 -19.79 -12.92
CA PHE A 376 13.81 -18.87 -11.94
C PHE A 376 14.41 -17.45 -12.05
N PRO A 377 13.57 -16.40 -12.05
CA PRO A 377 14.05 -15.01 -12.06
C PRO A 377 14.73 -14.63 -10.74
N ARG A 378 15.84 -13.88 -10.80
CA ARG A 378 16.58 -13.37 -9.63
C ARG A 378 15.78 -12.25 -8.94
N PHE A 379 14.87 -12.65 -8.05
CA PHE A 379 14.06 -11.72 -7.27
C PHE A 379 14.86 -10.85 -6.31
N SER A 380 16.07 -11.26 -5.91
CA SER A 380 17.02 -10.39 -5.21
C SER A 380 17.31 -9.07 -5.94
N GLU A 381 17.21 -9.02 -7.28
CA GLU A 381 17.33 -7.78 -8.07
C GLU A 381 16.19 -6.79 -7.79
N LEU A 382 15.03 -7.29 -7.32
CA LEU A 382 13.85 -6.50 -6.97
C LEU A 382 13.84 -6.06 -5.49
N GLY A 383 14.74 -6.58 -4.64
CA GLY A 383 14.79 -6.31 -3.21
C GLY A 383 14.77 -4.82 -2.80
N PRO A 384 15.37 -3.89 -3.58
CA PRO A 384 15.23 -2.45 -3.31
C PRO A 384 13.80 -1.91 -3.50
N ARG A 385 12.97 -2.57 -4.31
CA ARG A 385 11.65 -2.08 -4.75
C ARG A 385 10.49 -2.79 -4.05
N ILE A 386 10.59 -4.10 -3.80
CA ILE A 386 9.51 -4.91 -3.22
C ILE A 386 9.99 -5.72 -2.02
N THR A 387 9.06 -6.25 -1.24
CA THR A 387 9.39 -7.19 -0.18
C THR A 387 9.72 -8.56 -0.76
N ILE A 388 10.93 -9.05 -0.46
CA ILE A 388 11.32 -10.44 -0.66
C ILE A 388 11.40 -11.09 0.71
N GLU A 389 10.76 -12.25 0.86
CA GLU A 389 10.80 -13.00 2.11
C GLU A 389 12.25 -13.43 2.42
N PRO A 390 12.72 -13.32 3.67
CA PRO A 390 14.07 -13.75 4.03
C PRO A 390 14.41 -15.18 3.60
N GLU A 391 13.43 -16.06 3.62
CA GLU A 391 13.52 -17.46 3.20
C GLU A 391 13.81 -17.61 1.69
N VAL A 392 13.36 -16.64 0.87
CA VAL A 392 13.53 -16.62 -0.59
C VAL A 392 14.81 -15.86 -1.00
N ALA A 393 15.42 -15.10 -0.09
CA ALA A 393 16.60 -14.27 -0.38
C ALA A 393 17.81 -15.08 -0.89
N ASN A 394 17.89 -16.37 -0.58
CA ASN A 394 18.77 -17.32 -1.26
C ASN A 394 17.90 -18.18 -2.19
N GLU A 395 17.63 -17.70 -3.40
CA GLU A 395 16.65 -18.30 -4.31
C GLU A 395 17.00 -19.76 -4.63
N ARG A 396 18.29 -20.07 -4.79
CA ARG A 396 18.75 -21.43 -5.06
C ARG A 396 18.41 -22.39 -3.92
N ALA A 397 18.81 -22.05 -2.69
CA ALA A 397 18.56 -22.90 -1.53
C ALA A 397 17.06 -23.04 -1.25
N TYR A 398 16.29 -21.96 -1.45
CA TYR A 398 14.84 -21.98 -1.34
C TYR A 398 14.21 -22.98 -2.32
N LEU A 399 14.56 -22.89 -3.60
CA LEU A 399 14.02 -23.79 -4.63
C LEU A 399 14.45 -25.23 -4.40
N GLU A 400 15.71 -25.47 -4.07
CA GLU A 400 16.22 -26.81 -3.76
C GLU A 400 15.44 -27.42 -2.57
N GLY A 401 15.21 -26.66 -1.50
CA GLY A 401 14.41 -27.11 -0.36
C GLY A 401 12.94 -27.35 -0.70
N ALA A 402 12.32 -26.44 -1.44
CA ALA A 402 10.92 -26.54 -1.84
C ALA A 402 10.66 -27.78 -2.73
N PHE A 403 11.51 -28.03 -3.72
CA PHE A 403 11.41 -29.21 -4.57
C PHE A 403 11.81 -30.50 -3.84
N ALA A 404 12.81 -30.46 -2.95
CA ALA A 404 13.19 -31.62 -2.15
C ALA A 404 12.05 -32.09 -1.24
N SER A 405 11.21 -31.18 -0.74
CA SER A 405 10.04 -31.52 0.09
C SER A 405 9.02 -32.44 -0.62
N VAL A 406 9.04 -32.46 -1.95
CA VAL A 406 8.22 -33.33 -2.80
C VAL A 406 9.04 -34.40 -3.54
N GLY A 407 10.30 -34.61 -3.12
CA GLY A 407 11.17 -35.67 -3.65
C GLY A 407 11.87 -35.33 -4.96
N ILE A 408 11.97 -34.06 -5.35
CA ILE A 408 12.62 -33.62 -6.59
C ILE A 408 13.93 -32.89 -6.26
N ALA A 409 15.02 -33.25 -6.96
CA ALA A 409 16.30 -32.55 -6.89
C ALA A 409 16.54 -31.78 -8.20
N PRO A 410 16.15 -30.49 -8.29
CA PRO A 410 16.20 -29.74 -9.53
C PRO A 410 17.59 -29.19 -9.84
N ALA A 411 17.93 -29.08 -11.13
CA ALA A 411 18.98 -28.19 -11.59
C ALA A 411 18.42 -26.77 -11.68
N VAL A 412 18.77 -25.92 -10.71
CA VAL A 412 18.30 -24.52 -10.66
C VAL A 412 19.18 -23.60 -11.51
N LEU A 413 18.54 -22.90 -12.45
CA LEU A 413 19.10 -21.81 -13.24
C LEU A 413 18.43 -20.50 -12.83
N LEU A 414 19.25 -19.57 -12.33
CA LEU A 414 18.81 -18.23 -11.98
C LEU A 414 19.09 -17.29 -13.15
N VAL A 415 18.09 -16.55 -13.60
CA VAL A 415 18.19 -15.57 -14.70
C VAL A 415 17.81 -14.18 -14.23
N GLY A 416 18.27 -13.11 -14.89
CA GLY A 416 17.83 -11.75 -14.59
C GLY A 416 16.31 -11.58 -14.73
N ILE A 417 15.74 -10.54 -14.10
CA ILE A 417 14.31 -10.18 -14.32
C ILE A 417 14.07 -9.88 -15.80
N GLU A 418 15.01 -9.17 -16.42
CA GLU A 418 15.14 -8.98 -17.86
C GLU A 418 16.33 -9.82 -18.34
N PRO A 419 16.11 -11.09 -18.71
CA PRO A 419 17.21 -12.01 -18.99
C PRO A 419 17.96 -11.63 -20.27
N THR A 420 19.29 -11.73 -20.22
CA THR A 420 20.15 -11.52 -21.38
C THR A 420 19.99 -12.62 -22.43
N GLY A 421 20.41 -12.35 -23.67
CA GLY A 421 20.41 -13.37 -24.73
C GLY A 421 21.23 -14.62 -24.37
N ASP A 422 22.27 -14.48 -23.54
CA ASP A 422 23.12 -15.58 -23.08
C ASP A 422 22.42 -16.42 -22.01
N GLU A 423 21.76 -15.77 -21.05
CA GLU A 423 20.91 -16.45 -20.04
C GLU A 423 19.78 -17.22 -20.71
N ILE A 424 19.14 -16.65 -21.74
CA ILE A 424 18.08 -17.31 -22.51
C ILE A 424 18.63 -18.55 -23.23
N ARG A 425 19.80 -18.44 -23.91
CA ARG A 425 20.41 -19.59 -24.59
C ARG A 425 20.80 -20.69 -23.61
N ALA A 426 21.43 -20.35 -22.49
CA ALA A 426 21.80 -21.31 -21.47
C ALA A 426 20.57 -22.02 -20.85
N ALA A 427 19.50 -21.27 -20.57
CA ALA A 427 18.25 -21.82 -20.08
C ALA A 427 17.61 -22.78 -21.10
N ALA A 428 17.61 -22.42 -22.39
CA ALA A 428 17.09 -23.27 -23.47
C ALA A 428 17.91 -24.55 -23.66
N GLU A 429 19.24 -24.46 -23.67
CA GLU A 429 20.14 -25.62 -23.76
C GLU A 429 19.92 -26.60 -22.61
N ARG A 430 19.73 -26.09 -21.39
CA ARG A 430 19.47 -26.93 -20.21
C ARG A 430 18.08 -27.53 -20.24
N ALA A 431 17.07 -26.77 -20.65
CA ALA A 431 15.70 -27.26 -20.77
C ALA A 431 15.57 -28.37 -21.84
N ALA A 432 16.37 -28.30 -22.92
CA ALA A 432 16.33 -29.27 -24.02
C ALA A 432 16.81 -30.68 -23.63
N VAL A 433 17.62 -30.80 -22.57
CA VAL A 433 18.16 -32.09 -22.09
C VAL A 433 17.49 -32.59 -20.81
N ALA A 434 16.52 -31.85 -20.27
CA ALA A 434 15.80 -32.22 -19.06
C ALA A 434 14.52 -33.01 -19.40
N ASP A 435 14.15 -33.97 -18.56
CA ASP A 435 12.89 -34.68 -18.68
C ASP A 435 11.71 -33.73 -18.43
N ALA A 436 11.84 -32.80 -17.47
CA ALA A 436 10.89 -31.74 -17.19
C ALA A 436 11.57 -30.40 -16.94
N THR A 437 10.93 -29.32 -17.39
CA THR A 437 11.34 -27.94 -17.07
C THR A 437 10.20 -27.19 -16.40
N VAL A 438 10.50 -26.50 -15.29
CA VAL A 438 9.61 -25.55 -14.64
C VAL A 438 10.16 -24.15 -14.86
N LEU A 439 9.44 -23.33 -15.62
CA LEU A 439 9.78 -21.93 -15.88
C LEU A 439 8.90 -21.03 -15.02
N PHE A 440 9.54 -20.25 -14.15
CA PHE A 440 8.86 -19.19 -13.40
C PHE A 440 8.91 -17.88 -14.20
N LEU A 441 7.76 -17.23 -14.33
CA LEU A 441 7.62 -15.95 -15.01
C LEU A 441 7.24 -14.87 -13.99
N TYR A 442 7.77 -13.67 -14.18
CA TYR A 442 7.45 -12.51 -13.36
C TYR A 442 7.15 -11.32 -14.28
N ASP A 443 5.91 -10.82 -14.24
CA ASP A 443 5.43 -9.70 -15.07
C ASP A 443 5.84 -9.82 -16.57
N ALA A 444 5.91 -11.04 -17.12
CA ALA A 444 6.37 -11.34 -18.50
C ALA A 444 5.33 -11.06 -19.61
N HIS A 445 4.49 -10.03 -19.43
CA HIS A 445 3.51 -9.62 -20.43
C HIS A 445 4.20 -8.87 -21.58
N CYS A 446 3.77 -9.14 -22.82
CA CYS A 446 4.25 -8.46 -24.02
C CYS A 446 3.56 -7.10 -24.23
#